data_AF-A0A401IMI6-F1
#
_entry.id   AF-A0A401IMI6-F1
#
_cell.length_a   1.000
_cell.length_b   1.000
_cell.length_c   1.000
_cell.angle_alpha   90.00
_cell.angle_beta   90.00
_cell.angle_gamma   90.00
#
_symmetry.space_group_name_H-M   'P 1'
#
loop_
_entity.id
_entity.type
_entity.pdbx_description
1 polymer ?
#
loop_
_entity_poly.entity_id
_entity_poly.type
_entity_poly.pdbx_seq_one_letter_code
_entity_poly.pdbx_strand_id
1 'polypeptide(L)' 'MGKKRDIKQVDAIAGEFHMSAELRDAFGIFLEKEKNNGYGGTLNDRGDFTYGELRQKAKEFLEDFNYGN' A
#
# COMPACT_ATOMS: atom_id res chain seq x y z
N MET A 1 3.24 -10.56 13.47
CA MET A 1 1.80 -10.49 13.77
C MET A 1 1.33 -9.03 13.77
N GLY A 2 1.00 -8.47 12.60
CA GLY A 2 0.42 -7.11 12.45
C GLY A 2 -0.84 -7.04 11.55
N LYS A 3 -1.23 -8.18 10.95
CA LYS A 3 -2.12 -8.27 9.78
C LYS A 3 -3.48 -7.58 9.85
N LYS A 4 -4.09 -7.37 11.03
CA LYS A 4 -5.49 -6.89 11.09
C LYS A 4 -5.69 -5.39 10.85
N ARG A 5 -4.67 -4.55 11.08
CA ARG A 5 -4.78 -3.09 10.88
C ARG A 5 -4.40 -2.69 9.46
N ASP A 6 -3.30 -3.24 8.91
CA ASP A 6 -2.91 -3.03 7.52
C ASP A 6 -4.04 -3.40 6.55
N ILE A 7 -4.73 -4.54 6.75
CA ILE A 7 -5.81 -4.96 5.85
C ILE A 7 -6.95 -3.92 5.79
N LYS A 8 -7.31 -3.29 6.91
CA LYS A 8 -8.37 -2.27 6.92
C LYS A 8 -7.95 -0.98 6.22
N GLN A 9 -6.69 -0.58 6.39
CA GLN A 9 -6.18 0.62 5.75
C GLN A 9 -6.00 0.40 4.24
N VAL A 10 -5.50 -0.77 3.84
CA VAL A 10 -5.42 -1.17 2.43
C VAL A 10 -6.82 -1.26 1.80
N ASP A 11 -7.83 -1.77 2.52
CA ASP A 11 -9.22 -1.80 2.05
C ASP A 11 -9.79 -0.39 1.83
N ALA A 12 -9.57 0.51 2.79
CA ALA A 12 -9.99 1.90 2.67
C ALA A 12 -9.33 2.61 1.49
N ILE A 13 -8.02 2.44 1.32
CA ILE A 13 -7.26 2.99 0.19
C ILE A 13 -7.74 2.39 -1.13
N ALA A 14 -7.94 1.07 -1.20
CA ALA A 14 -8.48 0.43 -2.39
C ALA A 14 -9.86 1.01 -2.76
N GLY A 15 -10.70 1.31 -1.76
CA GLY A 15 -11.96 2.01 -1.97
C GLY A 15 -11.79 3.45 -2.45
N GLU A 16 -10.90 4.24 -1.83
CA GLU A 16 -10.65 5.64 -2.20
C GLU A 16 -10.14 5.80 -3.63
N PHE A 17 -9.30 4.86 -4.10
CA PHE A 17 -8.73 4.90 -5.44
C PHE A 17 -9.48 4.02 -6.45
N HIS A 18 -10.64 3.48 -6.08
CA HIS A 18 -11.44 2.60 -6.93
C HIS A 18 -10.64 1.41 -7.50
N MET A 19 -9.73 0.85 -6.70
CA MET A 19 -8.94 -0.32 -7.08
C MET A 19 -9.84 -1.55 -7.20
N SER A 20 -9.73 -2.27 -8.31
CA SER A 20 -10.30 -3.61 -8.45
C SER A 20 -9.67 -4.60 -7.47
N ALA A 21 -10.31 -5.74 -7.23
CA ALA A 21 -9.78 -6.79 -6.34
C ALA A 21 -8.36 -7.25 -6.73
N GLU A 22 -8.08 -7.34 -8.04
CA GLU A 22 -6.75 -7.67 -8.57
C GLU A 22 -5.72 -6.57 -8.28
N LEU A 23 -6.08 -5.30 -8.51
CA LEU A 23 -5.21 -4.16 -8.19
C LEU A 23 -4.93 -4.06 -6.69
N ARG A 24 -5.92 -4.36 -5.84
CA ARG A 24 -5.76 -4.40 -4.40
C ARG A 24 -4.76 -5.47 -3.96
N ASP A 25 -4.84 -6.66 -4.55
CA ASP A 25 -3.91 -7.75 -4.24
C ASP A 25 -2.48 -7.39 -4.68
N ALA A 26 -2.34 -6.87 -5.90
CA ALA A 26 -1.08 -6.36 -6.43
C ALA A 26 -0.50 -5.22 -5.58
N PHE A 27 -1.36 -4.32 -5.09
CA PHE A 27 -0.96 -3.25 -4.17
C PHE A 27 -0.47 -3.79 -2.82
N GLY A 28 -1.09 -4.84 -2.29
CA GLY A 28 -0.61 -5.54 -1.10
C GLY A 28 0.80 -6.12 -1.28
N ILE A 29 1.04 -6.78 -2.42
CA ILE A 29 2.35 -7.33 -2.78
C ILE A 29 3.40 -6.22 -2.94
N PHE A 30 3.02 -5.10 -3.56
CA PHE A 30 3.88 -3.93 -3.71
C PHE A 30 4.32 -3.39 -2.34
N LEU A 31 3.40 -3.24 -1.39
CA LEU A 31 3.72 -2.78 -0.04
C LEU A 31 4.67 -3.74 0.70
N GLU A 32 4.51 -5.06 0.56
CA GLU A 32 5.42 -6.04 1.15
C GLU A 32 6.84 -5.95 0.54
N LYS A 33 6.94 -5.73 -0.78
CA LYS A 33 8.23 -5.48 -1.45
C LYS A 33 8.89 -4.21 -0.95
N GLU A 34 8.14 -3.12 -0.82
CA GLU A 34 8.66 -1.85 -0.28
C GLU A 34 9.15 -2.01 1.17
N LYS A 35 8.42 -2.75 2.01
CA LYS A 35 8.88 -3.09 3.38
C LYS A 35 10.18 -3.88 3.34
N ASN A 36 10.30 -4.89 2.47
CA ASN A 36 11.52 -5.71 2.33
C ASN A 36 12.72 -4.91 1.79
N ASN A 37 12.48 -3.91 0.94
CA ASN A 37 13.52 -3.04 0.39
C ASN A 37 13.98 -1.95 1.38
N GLY A 38 13.41 -1.90 2.59
CA GLY A 38 13.75 -0.91 3.60
C GLY A 38 12.99 0.42 3.46
N TYR A 39 12.03 0.50 2.54
CA TYR A 39 11.08 1.61 2.41
C TYR A 39 9.83 1.41 3.27
N GLY A 40 9.90 0.56 4.30
CA GLY A 40 8.85 0.38 5.30
C GLY A 40 8.64 1.64 6.15
N GLY A 41 7.45 1.79 6.73
CA GLY A 41 7.00 3.00 7.42
C GLY A 41 8.06 3.58 8.35
N THR A 42 8.53 4.79 8.01
CA THR A 42 9.69 5.43 8.65
C THR A 42 9.35 6.03 10.02
N LEU A 43 8.07 6.05 10.38
CA LEU A 43 7.49 6.89 11.43
C LEU A 43 6.95 6.13 12.65
N ASN A 44 7.07 4.80 12.71
CA ASN A 44 6.72 4.07 13.91
C ASN A 44 7.75 3.00 14.26
N ASP A 45 7.93 2.76 15.56
CA ASP A 45 8.80 1.72 16.15
C ASP A 45 8.49 0.29 15.64
N ARG A 46 7.43 0.13 14.83
CA ARG A 46 6.93 -1.14 14.28
C ARG A 46 7.26 -1.34 12.80
N GLY A 47 7.70 -0.30 12.07
CA GLY A 47 7.95 -0.36 10.63
C GLY A 47 6.69 -0.51 9.75
N ASP A 48 5.52 -0.18 10.28
CA ASP A 48 4.25 -0.24 9.56
C ASP A 48 3.94 1.10 8.88
N PHE A 49 3.37 1.04 7.67
CA PHE A 49 2.97 2.25 6.97
C PHE A 49 1.83 2.96 7.69
N THR A 50 1.97 4.27 7.87
CA THR A 50 0.85 5.13 8.26
C THR A 50 -0.16 5.24 7.11
N TYR A 51 -1.38 5.68 7.41
CA TYR A 51 -2.40 5.89 6.38
C TYR A 51 -1.93 6.85 5.27
N GLY A 52 -1.20 7.92 5.63
CA GLY A 52 -0.65 8.87 4.68
C GLY A 52 0.39 8.24 3.75
N GLU A 53 1.30 7.43 4.30
CA GLU A 53 2.28 6.68 3.50
C GLU A 53 1.60 5.66 2.57
N LEU A 54 0.59 4.94 3.05
CA LEU A 54 -0.21 4.03 2.21
C LEU A 54 -0.88 4.77 1.05
N ARG A 55 -1.43 5.96 1.31
CA ARG A 55 -2.06 6.79 0.27
C ARG A 55 -1.05 7.29 -0.76
N GLN A 56 0.14 7.69 -0.32
CA GLN A 56 1.21 8.11 -1.23
C GLN A 56 1.67 6.93 -2.09
N LYS A 57 1.92 5.76 -1.48
CA LYS A 57 2.32 4.53 -2.17
C LYS A 57 1.25 4.03 -3.14
N ALA A 58 -0.03 4.17 -2.79
CA ALA A 58 -1.13 3.85 -3.70
C ALA A 58 -1.12 4.75 -4.93
N LYS A 59 -0.84 6.04 -4.75
CA LYS A 59 -0.71 6.97 -5.87
C LYS A 59 0.48 6.61 -6.76
N GLU A 60 1.66 6.36 -6.18
CA GLU A 60 2.85 5.91 -6.92
C GLU A 60 2.57 4.61 -7.70
N PHE A 61 1.93 3.63 -7.06
CA PHE A 61 1.56 2.36 -7.68
C PHE A 61 0.59 2.54 -8.85
N LEU A 62 -0.42 3.40 -8.70
CA LEU A 62 -1.39 3.68 -9.75
C LEU A 62 -0.80 4.50 -10.88
N GLU A 63 0.08 5.47 -10.59
CA GLU A 63 0.80 6.22 -11.62
C GLU A 63 1.66 5.26 -12.47
N ASP A 64 2.44 4.38 -11.84
CA ASP A 64 3.24 3.36 -12.56
C ASP A 64 2.35 2.41 -13.40
N PHE A 65 1.23 1.96 -12.85
CA PHE A 65 0.28 1.08 -13.54
C PHE A 65 -0.43 1.78 -14.72
N ASN A 66 -0.74 3.07 -14.62
CA ASN A 66 -1.42 3.82 -15.68
C ASN A 66 -0.47 4.25 -16.81
N TYR A 67 0.82 4.42 -16.54
CA TYR A 67 1.85 4.72 -17.55
C TYR A 67 2.26 3.50 -18.38
N GLY A 68 1.82 2.29 -18.00
CA GLY A 68 2.06 1.04 -18.75
C GLY A 68 0.98 0.68 -19.78
N ASN A 69 -0.01 1.54 -20.02
CA ASN A 69 -1.09 1.35 -21.02
C ASN A 69 -0.91 2.23 -22.26
#